data_AF-A0A800GJC6-F1
#
_entry.id   AF-A0A800GJC6-F1
#
_cell.length_a   1.000
_cell.length_b   1.000
_cell.length_c   1.000
_cell.angle_alpha   90.00
_cell.angle_beta   90.00
_cell.angle_gamma   90.00
#
_symmetry.space_group_name_H-M   'P 1'
#
loop_
_entity.id
_entity.type
_entity.pdbx_description
1 polymer ?
#
loop_
_entity_poly.entity_id
_entity_poly.type
_entity_poly.pdbx_seq_one_letter_code
_entity_poly.pdbx_strand_id
1 'polypeptide(L)' 'RGLPPTPIAMPSQAAINAVLHPEKGKSLYFVAKGNGQGTHVFSATLKEHNNAVNKYQRKR' A
#
# COMPACT_ATOMS: atom_id res chain seq x y z
N ARG A 1 -18.61 1.78 2.93
CA ARG A 1 -17.81 0.58 3.29
C ARG A 1 -16.61 1.05 4.09
N GLY A 2 -16.23 0.34 5.14
CA GLY A 2 -15.21 0.77 6.11
C GLY A 2 -14.49 -0.43 6.75
N LEU A 3 -13.95 -0.23 7.95
CA LEU A 3 -13.21 -1.27 8.67
C LEU A 3 -14.10 -2.47 9.05
N PRO A 4 -13.53 -3.68 9.18
CA PRO A 4 -14.23 -4.81 9.81
C PRO A 4 -14.59 -4.49 11.27
N PRO A 5 -15.55 -5.22 11.88
CA PRO A 5 -16.02 -4.93 13.25
C PRO A 5 -14.95 -5.17 14.32
N THR A 6 -13.91 -5.96 14.03
CA THR A 6 -12.79 -6.26 14.92
C THR A 6 -11.47 -6.33 14.15
N PRO A 7 -10.30 -6.19 14.82
CA PRO A 7 -9.00 -6.42 14.19
C PRO A 7 -8.85 -7.85 13.67
N ILE A 8 -8.12 -8.01 12.57
CA ILE A 8 -7.81 -9.33 11.97
C ILE A 8 -6.52 -9.95 12.53
N ALA A 9 -5.73 -9.17 13.28
CA ALA A 9 -4.47 -9.57 13.89
C ALA A 9 -4.11 -8.64 15.05
N MET A 10 -3.13 -9.03 15.88
CA MET A 10 -2.55 -8.14 16.88
C MET A 10 -1.64 -7.11 16.19
N PRO A 11 -1.90 -5.80 16.33
CA PRO A 11 -1.07 -4.77 15.72
C PRO A 11 0.26 -4.63 16.49
N SER A 12 1.34 -4.37 15.76
CA SER A 12 2.61 -3.97 16.36
C SER A 12 2.57 -2.50 16.80
N GLN A 13 3.50 -2.10 17.67
CA GLN A 13 3.65 -0.70 18.08
C GLN A 13 3.83 0.23 16.87
N ALA A 14 4.61 -0.20 15.87
CA ALA A 14 4.82 0.56 14.65
C ALA A 14 3.52 0.74 13.84
N ALA A 15 2.67 -0.29 13.79
CA ALA A 15 1.37 -0.21 13.11
C ALA A 15 0.43 0.77 13.81
N ILE A 16 0.36 0.74 15.15
CA ILE A 16 -0.42 1.70 15.95
C ILE A 16 0.05 3.13 15.67
N ASN A 17 1.36 3.37 15.70
CA ASN A 17 1.93 4.69 15.45
C ASN A 17 1.59 5.20 14.03
N ALA A 18 1.67 4.34 13.01
CA ALA A 18 1.35 4.71 11.63
C ALA A 18 -0.12 5.11 11.44
N VAL A 19 -1.04 4.47 12.17
CA VAL A 19 -2.47 4.82 12.14
C VAL A 19 -2.74 6.16 12.81
N LEU A 20 -2.08 6.43 13.94
CA LEU A 20 -2.24 7.69 14.68
C LEU A 20 -1.52 8.87 14.00
N HIS A 21 -0.42 8.60 13.29
CA HIS A 21 0.43 9.60 12.66
C HIS A 21 0.69 9.23 11.19
N PRO A 22 -0.34 9.25 10.32
CA PRO A 22 -0.17 8.89 8.93
C PRO A 22 0.69 9.92 8.19
N GLU A 23 1.48 9.45 7.24
CA GLU A 23 2.19 10.34 6.32
C GLU A 23 1.17 11.10 5.45
N LYS A 24 1.39 12.41 5.27
CA LYS A 24 0.52 13.22 4.42
C LYS A 24 0.71 12.81 2.95
N GLY A 25 -0.39 12.56 2.25
CA GLY A 25 -0.33 12.18 0.85
C GLY A 25 -1.70 12.10 0.19
N LYS A 26 -1.68 11.81 -1.12
CA LYS A 26 -2.89 11.62 -1.94
C LYS A 26 -2.98 10.20 -2.52
N SER A 27 -2.10 9.31 -2.07
CA SER A 27 -2.03 7.95 -2.59
C SER A 27 -3.25 7.15 -2.17
N LEU A 28 -3.92 6.55 -3.14
CA LEU A 28 -5.10 5.69 -2.92
C LEU A 28 -4.81 4.23 -3.27
N TYR A 29 -3.73 3.97 -4.02
CA TYR A 29 -3.35 2.66 -4.51
C TYR A 29 -1.87 2.39 -4.26
N PHE A 30 -1.50 1.13 -4.07
CA PHE A 30 -0.12 0.69 -3.99
C PHE A 30 0.07 -0.68 -4.65
N VAL A 31 1.26 -0.93 -5.20
CA VAL A 31 1.67 -2.24 -5.72
C VAL A 31 3.13 -2.51 -5.36
N ALA A 32 3.51 -3.77 -5.18
CA ALA A 32 4.92 -4.13 -4.98
C ALA A 32 5.77 -3.71 -6.19
N LYS A 33 7.01 -3.27 -5.96
CA LYS A 33 7.95 -2.84 -7.01
C LYS A 33 8.54 -4.02 -7.80
N GLY A 34 8.50 -5.23 -7.24
CA GLY A 34 8.90 -6.48 -7.91
C GLY A 34 10.40 -6.74 -7.99
N ASN A 35 11.23 -5.98 -7.27
CA ASN A 35 12.69 -6.12 -7.27
C ASN A 35 13.22 -6.97 -6.11
N GLY A 36 12.37 -7.73 -5.41
CA GLY A 36 12.75 -8.55 -4.25
C GLY A 36 13.09 -7.77 -2.97
N GLN A 37 13.19 -6.45 -3.01
CA GLN A 37 13.60 -5.60 -1.87
C GLN A 37 12.44 -5.24 -0.92
N GLY A 38 11.24 -5.82 -1.12
CA GLY A 38 10.08 -5.52 -0.27
C GLY A 38 9.54 -4.07 -0.39
N THR A 39 9.85 -3.36 -1.49
CA THR A 39 9.41 -1.98 -1.70
C THR A 39 8.11 -1.87 -2.50
N HIS A 40 7.41 -0.74 -2.36
CA HIS A 40 6.13 -0.46 -3.03
C HIS A 40 6.19 0.80 -3.91
N VAL A 41 5.30 0.85 -4.90
CA VAL A 41 4.98 2.04 -5.68
C VAL A 41 3.58 2.50 -5.28
N PHE A 42 3.47 3.75 -4.83
CA PHE A 42 2.22 4.39 -4.44
C PHE A 42 1.68 5.28 -5.57
N SER A 43 0.36 5.36 -5.73
CA SER A 43 -0.29 6.10 -6.83
C SER A 43 -1.55 6.82 -6.36
N ALA A 44 -1.79 8.02 -6.90
CA ALA A 44 -2.98 8.82 -6.57
C ALA A 44 -4.17 8.46 -7.48
N THR A 45 -3.91 7.97 -8.69
CA THR A 45 -4.96 7.61 -9.65
C THR A 45 -4.93 6.14 -10.05
N LEU A 46 -6.08 5.61 -10.46
CA LEU A 46 -6.20 4.24 -10.97
C LEU A 46 -5.35 4.02 -12.23
N LYS A 47 -5.22 5.03 -13.10
CA LYS A 47 -4.40 4.94 -14.32
C LYS A 47 -2.92 4.74 -13.99
N GLU A 48 -2.39 5.52 -13.05
CA GLU A 48 -1.00 5.36 -12.57
C GLU A 48 -0.79 3.98 -11.93
N HIS A 49 -1.74 3.55 -11.10
CA HIS A 49 -1.69 2.24 -10.46
C HIS A 49 -1.65 1.10 -11.48
N ASN A 50 -2.52 1.11 -12.49
CA ASN A 50 -2.56 0.07 -13.53
C ASN A 50 -1.25 0.02 -14.33
N ASN A 51 -0.63 1.17 -14.60
CA ASN A 51 0.69 1.22 -15.23
C ASN A 51 1.78 0.59 -14.33
N ALA A 52 1.74 0.85 -13.02
CA ALA A 52 2.66 0.26 -12.07
C ALA A 52 2.45 -1.27 -11.92
N VAL A 53 1.20 -1.72 -11.89
CA VAL A 53 0.83 -3.15 -11.87
C VAL A 53 1.34 -3.85 -13.13
N ASN A 54 1.13 -3.26 -14.31
CA ASN A 54 1.65 -3.81 -15.57
C ASN A 54 3.18 -3.95 -15.54
N LYS A 55 3.90 -2.98 -14.96
CA LYS A 55 5.36 -3.07 -14.77
C LYS A 55 5.74 -4.19 -13.80
N TYR A 56 5.01 -4.36 -12.70
CA TYR A 56 5.25 -5.43 -11.73
C TYR A 56 5.06 -6.82 -12.35
N GLN A 57 3.94 -7.04 -13.05
CA GLN A 57 3.61 -8.34 -13.63
C GLN A 57 4.55 -8.75 -14.77
N ARG A 58 4.99 -7.80 -15.60
CA ARG A 58 5.93 -8.06 -16.71
C ARG A 58 7.39 -8.25 -16.29
N LYS A 59 7.73 -7.88 -15.06
CA LYS A 59 9.07 -8.04 -14.47
C LYS A 59 9.18 -9.29 -13.59
N ARG A 60 8.11 -10.06 -13.45
CA ARG A 60 8.17 -11.42 -12.91
C ARG A 60 8.68 -12.39 -13.95
#